data_AF-I7BC37-F1
#
_entry.id   AF-I7BC37-F1
#
_cell.length_a   1.000
_cell.length_b   1.000
_cell.length_c   1.000
_cell.angle_alpha   90.00
_cell.angle_beta   90.00
_cell.angle_gamma   90.00
#
_symmetry.space_group_name_H-M   'P 1'
#
loop_
_entity.id
_entity.type
_entity.pdbx_description
1 polymer ?
#
loop_
_entity_poly.entity_id
_entity_poly.type
_entity_poly.pdbx_seq_one_letter_code
_entity_poly.pdbx_strand_id
1 'polypeptide(L)'
;MQAIDDLAKALGVEPMTLLAITYAAEHETSPREVLSRLEADLSKLNLFDDRIPLDATAQAHPVAAEAGTLRSQIQELKAPGLTQAEIARRLGVSEATVSRHLRKVE
;
A
#
# COMPACT_ATOMS: atom_id res chain seq x y z
N MET A 1 9.00 -8.04 -11.46
CA MET A 1 10.45 -8.16 -11.27
C MET A 1 11.01 -9.40 -11.92
N GLN A 2 10.50 -10.61 -11.60
CA GLN A 2 11.00 -11.89 -12.15
C GLN A 2 11.30 -11.88 -13.67
N ALA A 3 10.40 -11.37 -14.51
CA ALA A 3 10.60 -11.32 -15.95
C ALA A 3 11.78 -10.42 -16.39
N ILE A 4 12.02 -9.30 -15.69
CA ILE A 4 13.17 -8.42 -15.93
C ILE A 4 14.46 -9.09 -15.44
N ASP A 5 14.40 -9.80 -14.32
CA ASP A 5 15.56 -10.48 -13.73
C ASP A 5 16.04 -11.63 -14.64
N ASP A 6 15.11 -12.44 -15.14
CA ASP A 6 15.42 -13.54 -16.06
C ASP A 6 15.97 -13.01 -17.40
N LEU A 7 15.41 -11.92 -17.92
CA LEU A 7 15.88 -11.29 -19.15
C LEU A 7 17.26 -10.66 -18.99
N ALA A 8 17.50 -9.93 -17.90
CA ALA A 8 18.79 -9.32 -17.61
C ALA A 8 19.88 -10.39 -17.49
N LYS A 9 19.57 -11.49 -16.79
CA LYS A 9 20.45 -12.65 -16.67
C LYS A 9 20.77 -13.28 -18.04
N ALA A 10 19.77 -13.45 -18.91
CA ALA A 10 19.97 -13.98 -20.26
C ALA A 10 20.86 -13.07 -21.13
N LEU A 11 20.79 -11.76 -20.91
CA LEU A 11 21.59 -10.74 -21.60
C LEU A 11 22.96 -10.48 -20.94
N GLY A 12 23.26 -11.13 -19.81
CA GLY A 12 24.53 -10.97 -19.09
C GLY A 12 24.71 -9.59 -18.44
N VAL A 13 23.61 -8.92 -18.09
CA VAL A 13 23.62 -7.60 -17.44
C VAL A 13 22.83 -7.63 -16.14
N GLU A 14 23.10 -6.68 -15.24
CA GLU A 14 22.29 -6.47 -14.04
C GLU A 14 20.89 -5.95 -14.42
N PRO A 15 19.82 -6.30 -13.67
CA PRO A 15 18.45 -5.84 -13.94
C PRO A 15 18.31 -4.32 -14.03
N MET A 16 19.02 -3.58 -13.17
CA MET A 16 19.04 -2.11 -13.20
C MET A 16 19.74 -1.56 -14.44
N THR A 17 20.79 -2.23 -14.92
CA THR A 17 21.46 -1.88 -16.18
C THR A 17 20.50 -2.07 -17.35
N LEU A 18 19.79 -3.20 -17.39
CA LEU A 18 18.78 -3.48 -18.41
C LEU A 18 17.70 -2.40 -18.41
N LEU A 19 17.14 -2.07 -17.25
CA LEU A 19 16.13 -1.01 -17.12
C LEU A 19 16.63 0.35 -17.62
N ALA A 20 17.85 0.73 -17.25
CA ALA A 20 18.43 2.01 -17.65
C ALA A 20 18.61 2.10 -19.17
N ILE A 21 19.11 1.03 -19.83
CA ILE A 21 19.28 1.03 -21.29
C ILE A 21 17.95 0.96 -22.04
N THR A 22 16.96 0.20 -21.54
CA THR A 22 15.65 0.10 -22.19
C THR A 22 14.88 1.40 -22.10
N TYR A 23 14.89 2.04 -20.91
CA TYR A 23 14.24 3.33 -20.72
C TYR A 23 14.89 4.43 -21.57
N ALA A 24 16.23 4.45 -21.60
CA ALA A 24 17.00 5.38 -22.43
C ALA A 24 16.66 5.20 -23.92
N ALA A 25 16.62 3.96 -24.40
CA ALA A 25 16.28 3.65 -25.80
C ALA A 25 14.85 4.05 -26.16
N GLU A 26 13.87 3.80 -25.29
CA GLU A 26 12.47 4.18 -25.50
C GLU A 26 12.27 5.70 -25.57
N HIS A 27 13.08 6.46 -24.83
CA HIS A 27 12.99 7.92 -24.74
C HIS A 27 14.02 8.66 -25.61
N GLU A 28 14.73 7.95 -26.50
CA GLU A 28 15.79 8.52 -27.35
C GLU A 28 16.85 9.33 -26.57
N THR A 29 17.14 8.90 -25.34
CA THR A 29 18.14 9.54 -24.46
C THR A 29 19.32 8.60 -24.21
N SER A 30 20.36 9.12 -23.57
CA SER A 30 21.47 8.29 -23.10
C SER A 30 21.21 7.79 -21.67
N PRO A 31 21.75 6.62 -21.27
CA PRO A 31 21.69 6.17 -19.88
C PRO A 31 22.26 7.19 -18.88
N ARG A 32 23.28 7.96 -19.29
CA ARG A 32 23.83 9.05 -18.46
C ARG A 32 22.78 10.12 -18.16
N GLU A 33 22.00 10.51 -19.16
CA GLU A 33 20.97 11.53 -18.99
C GLU A 33 19.81 11.02 -18.12
N VAL A 34 19.42 9.75 -18.28
CA VAL A 34 18.43 9.09 -17.41
C VAL A 34 18.88 9.14 -15.95
N LEU A 35 20.14 8.78 -15.67
CA LEU A 35 20.71 8.81 -14.33
C LEU A 35 20.73 10.23 -13.74
N SER A 36 21.14 11.24 -14.51
CA SER A 36 21.13 12.64 -14.04
C SER A 36 19.72 13.16 -13.73
N ARG A 37 18.71 12.76 -14.51
CA ARG A 37 17.31 13.12 -14.25
C ARG A 37 16.78 12.42 -12.99
N LEU A 38 17.07 11.12 -12.84
CA LEU A 38 16.74 10.36 -11.65
C LEU A 38 17.38 10.96 -10.40
N GLU A 39 18.65 11.38 -10.51
CA GLU A 39 19.37 12.03 -9.41
C GLU A 39 18.68 13.35 -9.01
N ALA A 40 18.30 14.17 -9.99
CA ALA A 40 17.56 15.41 -9.73
C ALA A 40 16.19 15.15 -9.08
N ASP A 41 15.49 14.10 -9.47
CA ASP A 41 14.16 13.78 -8.94
C ASP A 41 14.22 13.18 -7.53
N LEU A 42 15.16 12.27 -7.28
CA LEU A 42 15.42 11.77 -5.92
C LEU A 42 15.82 12.91 -4.97
N SER A 43 16.55 13.92 -5.45
CA SER A 43 16.93 15.11 -4.68
C SER A 43 15.69 15.90 -4.28
N LYS A 44 14.83 16.20 -5.26
CA LYS A 44 13.59 16.97 -5.01
C LYS A 44 12.66 16.26 -4.04
N LEU A 45 12.62 14.93 -4.09
CA LEU A 45 11.78 14.10 -3.22
C LEU A 45 12.42 13.82 -1.86
N ASN A 46 13.68 14.23 -1.63
CA ASN A 46 14.48 13.90 -0.45
C ASN A 46 14.63 12.39 -0.20
N LEU A 47 14.65 11.58 -1.27
CA LEU A 47 14.67 10.12 -1.18
C LEU A 47 16.07 9.50 -1.26
N PHE A 48 17.13 10.29 -1.34
CA PHE A 48 18.49 9.77 -1.52
C PHE A 48 18.97 8.88 -0.40
N ASP A 49 18.71 9.31 0.83
CA ASP A 49 19.18 8.64 2.04
C ASP A 49 18.06 7.86 2.73
N ASP A 50 16.82 7.98 2.23
CA ASP A 50 15.66 7.32 2.78
C ASP A 50 15.69 5.83 2.48
N ARG A 51 15.62 5.02 3.54
CA ARG A 51 15.37 3.58 3.41
C ARG A 51 13.88 3.36 3.24
N ILE A 52 13.46 3.04 2.03
CA ILE A 52 12.07 2.69 1.74
C ILE A 52 11.76 1.35 2.43
N PRO A 53 10.88 1.31 3.46
CA PRO A 53 10.49 0.05 4.06
C PRO A 53 9.67 -0.76 3.06
N LEU A 54 10.07 -2.01 2.82
CA LEU A 54 9.28 -2.96 2.01
C LEU A 54 7.99 -3.36 2.74
N ASP A 55 8.02 -3.29 4.06
CA ASP A 55 6.87 -3.43 4.92
C ASP A 55 6.28 -2.04 5.15
N ALA A 56 5.67 -1.47 4.12
CA ALA A 56 4.63 -0.47 4.33
C ALA A 56 3.51 -1.19 5.09
N THR A 57 3.66 -1.33 6.42
CA THR A 57 2.62 -1.86 7.30
C THR A 57 1.36 -1.14 6.91
N ALA A 58 0.41 -1.90 6.35
CA ALA A 58 -0.81 -1.43 5.75
C ALA A 58 -1.25 -0.12 6.40
N GLN A 59 -0.87 1.00 5.81
CA GLN A 59 -1.48 2.28 6.14
C GLN A 59 -2.87 2.10 5.57
N ALA A 60 -3.74 1.50 6.38
CA ALA A 60 -5.10 1.26 6.03
C ALA A 60 -5.61 2.61 5.54
N HIS A 61 -6.04 2.65 4.28
CA HIS A 61 -6.69 3.83 3.71
C HIS A 61 -7.62 4.40 4.80
N PRO A 62 -7.72 5.72 5.00
CA PRO A 62 -8.46 6.30 6.14
C PRO A 62 -9.85 5.65 6.34
N VAL A 63 -10.53 5.30 5.24
CA VAL A 63 -11.79 4.55 5.22
C VAL A 63 -11.69 3.12 5.80
N ALA A 64 -10.61 2.38 5.51
CA ALA A 64 -10.34 1.06 6.06
C ALA A 64 -9.90 1.11 7.53
N ALA A 65 -9.20 2.17 7.95
CA ALA A 65 -8.87 2.41 9.36
C ALA A 65 -10.13 2.67 10.19
N GLU A 66 -11.00 3.57 9.73
CA GLU A 66 -12.28 3.88 10.37
C GLU A 66 -13.21 2.64 10.45
N ALA A 67 -13.28 1.86 9.37
CA ALA A 67 -14.04 0.61 9.36
C ALA A 67 -13.48 -0.45 10.32
N GLY A 68 -12.16 -0.46 10.54
CA GLY A 68 -11.49 -1.29 11.54
C GLY A 68 -11.84 -0.87 12.97
N THR A 69 -11.75 0.43 13.26
CA THR A 69 -12.11 1.00 14.58
C THR A 69 -13.57 0.74 14.93
N LEU A 70 -14.50 0.98 14.00
CA LEU A 70 -15.92 0.72 14.22
C LEU A 70 -16.18 -0.77 14.48
N ARG A 71 -15.46 -1.67 13.79
CA ARG A 71 -15.57 -3.12 14.00
C ARG A 71 -15.14 -3.52 15.41
N SER A 72 -14.02 -2.97 15.91
CA SER A 72 -13.55 -3.23 17.28
C SER A 72 -14.55 -2.74 18.33
N GLN A 73 -15.11 -1.54 18.16
CA GLN A 73 -16.11 -0.99 19.08
C GLN A 73 -17.41 -1.83 19.13
N ILE A 74 -17.85 -2.35 17.97
CA ILE A 74 -19.00 -3.26 17.91
C ILE A 74 -18.73 -4.56 18.69
N GLN A 75 -17.50 -5.10 18.60
CA GLN A 75 -17.12 -6.32 19.31
C GLN A 75 -17.05 -6.11 20.82
N GLU A 76 -16.45 -5.01 21.27
CA GLU A 76 -16.37 -4.64 22.70
C GLU A 76 -17.76 -4.47 23.31
N LEU A 77 -18.70 -3.86 22.58
CA LEU A 77 -20.07 -3.69 23.06
C LEU A 77 -20.90 -4.98 22.99
N LYS A 78 -20.60 -5.90 22.06
CA LYS A 78 -21.24 -7.21 22.00
C LYS A 78 -20.80 -8.12 23.16
N ALA A 79 -19.54 -8.03 23.61
CA ALA A 79 -18.98 -8.87 24.68
C ALA A 79 -19.81 -8.90 25.98
N PRO A 80 -20.32 -7.77 26.52
CA PRO A 80 -21.21 -7.76 27.68
C PRO A 80 -22.68 -8.16 27.38
N GLY A 81 -22.99 -8.65 26.17
CA GLY A 81 -24.30 -9.20 25.82
C GLY A 81 -25.33 -8.19 25.30
N LEU A 82 -24.91 -6.99 24.86
CA LEU A 82 -25.83 -6.03 24.25
C LEU A 82 -26.43 -6.56 22.94
N THR A 83 -27.69 -6.17 22.71
CA THR A 83 -28.37 -6.40 21.44
C THR A 83 -27.83 -5.49 20.34
N GLN A 84 -27.97 -5.90 19.07
CA GLN A 84 -27.52 -5.10 17.93
C GLN A 84 -28.18 -3.71 17.87
N ALA A 85 -29.44 -3.62 18.32
CA ALA A 85 -30.20 -2.36 18.42
C ALA A 85 -29.60 -1.40 19.46
N GLU A 86 -29.11 -1.92 20.58
CA GLU A 86 -28.46 -1.10 21.62
C GLU A 86 -27.05 -0.65 21.18
N ILE A 87 -26.31 -1.53 20.50
CA ILE A 87 -25.00 -1.22 19.92
C ILE A 87 -25.15 -0.12 18.86
N ALA A 88 -26.13 -0.24 17.96
CA ALA A 88 -26.43 0.74 16.92
C ALA A 88 -26.74 2.13 17.51
N ARG A 89 -27.61 2.18 18.53
CA ARG A 89 -27.93 3.43 19.23
C ARG A 89 -26.72 4.06 19.93
N ARG A 90 -25.85 3.26 20.55
CA ARG A 90 -24.65 3.76 21.25
C ARG A 90 -23.58 4.28 20.30
N LEU A 91 -23.42 3.64 19.14
CA LEU A 91 -22.40 4.00 18.15
C LEU A 91 -22.90 5.00 17.10
N GLY A 92 -24.18 5.36 17.10
CA GLY A 92 -24.76 6.30 16.14
C GLY A 92 -24.81 5.76 14.71
N VAL A 93 -24.85 4.43 14.54
CA VAL A 93 -24.88 3.75 13.23
C VAL A 93 -26.17 2.95 13.05
N SER A 94 -26.45 2.52 11.82
CA SER A 94 -27.62 1.68 11.55
C SER A 94 -27.44 0.25 12.08
N GLU A 95 -28.54 -0.43 12.43
CA GLU A 95 -28.51 -1.86 12.78
C GLU A 95 -27.96 -2.73 11.64
N ALA A 96 -28.23 -2.35 10.39
CA ALA A 96 -27.67 -3.02 9.21
C ALA A 96 -26.14 -2.90 9.16
N THR A 97 -25.58 -1.75 9.54
CA THR A 97 -24.13 -1.55 9.67
C THR A 97 -23.55 -2.50 10.72
N VAL A 98 -24.17 -2.58 11.90
CA VAL A 98 -23.74 -3.49 12.97
C VAL A 98 -23.77 -4.96 12.51
N SER A 99 -24.88 -5.39 11.90
CA SER A 99 -25.06 -6.75 11.38
C SER A 99 -23.99 -7.11 10.34
N ARG A 100 -23.70 -6.20 9.40
CA ARG A 100 -22.68 -6.40 8.36
C ARG A 100 -21.27 -6.58 8.94
N HIS A 101 -20.91 -5.83 9.98
CA HIS A 101 -19.61 -5.94 10.64
C HIS A 101 -19.48 -7.22 11.50
N LEU A 102 -20.59 -7.73 12.04
CA LEU A 102 -20.62 -9.01 12.77
C LEU A 102 -20.52 -10.23 11.85
N ARG A 103 -21.23 -10.24 10.71
CA ARG A 103 -21.20 -11.34 9.72
C ARG A 103 -19.83 -11.60 9.11
N LYS A 104 -18.92 -10.63 9.17
CA LYS A 104 -17.57 -10.74 8.62
C LYS A 104 -16.59 -11.46 9.58
N VAL A 105 -17.06 -11.86 10.76
CA VAL A 105 -16.29 -12.51 11.85
C VAL A 105 -16.66 -13.99 12.03
N GLU A 106 -17.84 -14.40 11.57
CA GLU A 106 -18.26 -15.81 11.48
C GLU A 106 -17.72 -16.46 10.20
#